data_AF-A0A644WIM4-F1
#
_entry.id   AF-A0A644WIM4-F1
#
_cell.length_a   1.000
_cell.length_b   1.000
_cell.length_c   1.000
_cell.angle_alpha   90.00
_cell.angle_beta   90.00
_cell.angle_gamma   90.00
#
_symmetry.space_group_name_H-M   'P 1'
#
loop_
_entity.id
_entity.type
_entity.pdbx_description
1 polymer ?
#
loop_
_entity_poly.entity_id
_entity_poly.type
_entity_poly.pdbx_seq_one_letter_code
_entity_poly.pdbx_strand_id
1 'polypeptide(L)' 'MRYFTDSPYEKMMMQTPKQRREEQPPAALHPSHPCYGCDRYKSGRCAGPCYRDLIITHKKKEAEKCDL' A
#
# COMPACT_ATOMS: atom_id res chain seq x y z
N MET A 1 -9.01 -39.70 -0.34
CA MET A 1 -7.77 -39.07 0.18
C MET A 1 -7.42 -39.76 1.49
N ARG A 2 -6.19 -40.23 1.62
CA ARG A 2 -5.65 -40.72 2.90
C ARG A 2 -4.78 -39.59 3.46
N TYR A 3 -5.05 -39.24 4.72
CA TYR A 3 -4.26 -38.29 5.49
C TYR A 3 -3.10 -39.05 6.13
N PHE A 4 -1.94 -38.42 6.24
CA PHE A 4 -0.76 -38.94 6.92
C PHE A 4 -0.97 -38.96 8.45
N THR A 5 -1.78 -38.03 8.97
CA THR A 5 -2.16 -37.89 10.38
C THR A 5 -3.60 -37.37 10.50
N ASP A 6 -4.15 -37.39 11.72
CA ASP A 6 -5.46 -36.81 12.04
C ASP A 6 -5.41 -35.27 12.25
N SER A 7 -4.30 -34.63 11.86
CA SER A 7 -4.10 -33.19 12.03
C SER A 7 -5.03 -32.38 11.10
N PRO A 8 -5.70 -31.34 11.60
CA PRO A 8 -6.60 -30.50 10.79
C PRO A 8 -5.88 -29.78 9.64
N TYR A 9 -4.56 -29.61 9.74
CA TYR A 9 -3.77 -28.87 8.75
C TYR A 9 -3.51 -29.64 7.46
N GLU A 10 -3.59 -30.97 7.45
CA GLU A 10 -3.32 -31.73 6.22
C GLU A 10 -4.33 -31.42 5.12
N LYS A 11 -5.59 -31.19 5.52
CA LYS A 11 -6.64 -30.73 4.60
C LYS A 11 -6.33 -29.37 4.00
N MET A 12 -5.69 -28.48 4.76
CA MET A 12 -5.27 -27.17 4.27
C MET A 12 -4.12 -27.29 3.27
N MET A 13 -3.16 -28.19 3.53
CA MET A 13 -1.99 -28.37 2.68
C MET A 13 -2.31 -29.02 1.32
N MET A 14 -3.40 -29.78 1.25
CA MET A 14 -3.90 -30.34 -0.02
C MET A 14 -4.76 -29.35 -0.82
N GLN A 15 -5.19 -28.23 -0.23
CA GLN A 15 -5.97 -27.23 -0.94
C GLN A 15 -5.06 -26.42 -1.86
N THR A 16 -5.48 -26.27 -3.12
CA THR A 16 -4.83 -25.34 -4.04
C THR A 16 -4.99 -23.92 -3.50
N PRO A 17 -3.88 -23.16 -3.30
CA PRO A 17 -3.98 -21.79 -2.85
C PRO A 17 -4.80 -20.98 -3.84
N LYS A 18 -5.76 -20.21 -3.32
CA LYS A 18 -6.59 -19.34 -4.14
C LYS A 18 -5.70 -18.33 -4.86
N GLN A 19 -5.97 -18.10 -6.15
CA GLN A 19 -5.30 -17.02 -6.88
C GLN A 19 -5.50 -15.71 -6.13
N ARG A 20 -4.44 -14.91 -6.09
CA ARG A 20 -4.46 -13.56 -5.52
C ARG A 20 -5.64 -12.81 -6.15
N ARG A 21 -6.48 -12.20 -5.31
CA ARG A 21 -7.57 -11.33 -5.75
C ARG A 21 -7.01 -10.35 -6.77
N GLU A 22 -7.63 -10.31 -7.95
CA GLU A 22 -7.28 -9.32 -8.99
C GLU A 22 -7.19 -7.95 -8.34
N GLU A 23 -6.13 -7.20 -8.64
CA GLU A 23 -5.99 -5.82 -8.18
C GLU A 23 -7.15 -5.04 -8.79
N GLN A 24 -8.23 -4.90 -8.00
CA GLN A 24 -9.37 -4.07 -8.38
C GLN A 24 -8.86 -2.65 -8.59
N PRO A 25 -9.27 -1.98 -9.67
CA PRO A 25 -8.92 -0.59 -9.86
C PRO A 25 -9.37 0.20 -8.63
N PRO A 26 -8.56 1.19 -8.22
CA PRO A 26 -8.89 2.05 -7.10
C PRO A 26 -10.24 2.75 -7.37
N ALA A 27 -11.06 2.89 -6.34
CA ALA A 27 -12.36 3.54 -6.46
C ALA A 27 -12.22 4.98 -7.01
N ALA A 28 -13.21 5.44 -7.75
CA ALA A 28 -13.22 6.84 -8.18
C ALA A 28 -13.27 7.76 -6.95
N LEU A 29 -12.30 8.65 -6.81
CA LEU A 29 -12.26 9.62 -5.73
C LEU A 29 -13.20 10.78 -6.02
N HIS A 30 -13.83 11.32 -4.97
CA HIS A 30 -14.56 12.57 -5.05
C HIS A 30 -13.58 13.74 -5.37
N PRO A 31 -14.00 14.78 -6.11
CA PRO A 31 -13.13 15.92 -6.46
C PRO A 31 -12.51 16.64 -5.26
N SER A 32 -13.16 16.60 -4.09
CA SER A 32 -12.65 17.20 -2.85
C SER A 32 -11.57 16.37 -2.15
N HIS A 33 -11.27 15.16 -2.62
CA HIS A 33 -10.27 14.30 -1.99
C HIS A 33 -8.84 14.75 -2.37
N PRO A 34 -7.90 14.80 -1.42
CA PRO A 34 -6.52 15.28 -1.68
C PRO A 34 -5.77 14.47 -2.76
N CYS A 35 -6.11 13.19 -2.92
CA CYS A 35 -5.54 12.33 -3.96
C CYS A 35 -6.29 12.39 -5.31
N TYR A 36 -7.29 13.27 -5.48
CA TYR A 36 -7.94 13.48 -6.76
C TYR A 36 -6.89 13.95 -7.79
N GLY A 37 -6.77 13.19 -8.88
CA GLY A 37 -5.74 13.41 -9.91
C GLY A 37 -4.32 12.95 -9.57
N CYS A 38 -4.11 12.20 -8.48
CA CYS A 38 -2.78 11.63 -8.15
C CYS A 38 -2.46 10.40 -9.00
N ASP A 39 -1.35 10.41 -9.73
CA ASP A 39 -0.96 9.29 -10.60
C ASP A 39 -0.61 8.01 -9.81
N ARG A 40 -0.10 8.14 -8.59
CA ARG A 40 0.14 7.01 -7.67
C ARG A 40 -1.16 6.34 -7.22
N TYR A 41 -2.21 7.16 -7.02
CA TYR A 41 -3.53 6.65 -6.72
C TYR A 41 -4.09 5.90 -7.94
N LYS A 42 -3.96 6.45 -9.17
CA LYS A 42 -4.39 5.79 -10.41
C LYS A 42 -3.72 4.43 -10.63
N SER A 43 -2.45 4.28 -10.23
CA SER A 43 -1.73 2.99 -10.27
C SER A 43 -2.11 2.01 -9.16
N GLY A 44 -3.20 2.25 -8.41
CA GLY A 44 -3.75 1.33 -7.42
C GLY A 44 -2.99 1.26 -6.09
N ARG A 45 -1.91 2.03 -5.90
CA ARG A 45 -1.09 2.00 -4.68
C ARG A 45 -0.80 3.40 -4.14
N CYS A 46 -1.62 3.85 -3.19
CA CYS A 46 -1.27 4.97 -2.33
C CYS A 46 -0.32 4.48 -1.22
N ALA A 47 0.86 5.08 -1.10
CA ALA A 47 1.88 4.67 -0.13
C ALA A 47 1.71 5.32 1.27
N GLY A 48 0.73 6.21 1.44
CA GLY A 48 0.52 6.98 2.68
C GLY A 48 0.97 8.44 2.55
N PRO A 49 2.27 8.75 2.41
CA PRO A 49 2.73 10.13 2.31
C PRO A 49 2.47 10.67 0.91
N CYS A 50 1.73 11.78 0.83
CA CYS A 50 1.56 12.51 -0.41
C CYS A 50 2.79 13.40 -0.63
N TYR A 51 3.49 13.24 -1.75
CA TYR A 51 4.61 14.12 -2.10
C TYR A 51 4.20 15.61 -2.21
N ARG A 52 2.90 15.91 -2.43
CA ARG A 52 2.39 17.29 -2.40
C ARG A 52 2.63 17.94 -1.04
N ASP A 53 2.44 17.19 0.05
CA ASP A 53 2.62 17.70 1.41
C ASP A 53 4.11 17.98 1.72
N LEU A 54 5.01 17.22 1.10
CA LEU A 54 6.47 17.38 1.22
C LEU A 54 7.02 18.57 0.42
N ILE A 55 6.34 18.98 -0.65
CA ILE A 55 6.74 20.13 -1.49
C ILE A 55 6.17 21.44 -0.93
N ILE A 56 4.95 21.40 -0.38
CA ILE A 56 4.28 22.58 0.19
C ILE A 56 4.88 22.96 1.55
N THR A 57 5.44 22.01 2.30
CA THR A 57 6.21 22.31 3.51
C THR A 57 7.61 22.82 3.13
N HIS A 58 7.75 24.14 3.02
CA HIS A 58 9.06 24.78 2.94
C HIS A 58 9.91 24.31 4.10
N LYS A 59 10.99 23.56 3.82
CA LYS A 59 12.04 23.28 4.80
C LYS A 59 12.49 24.63 5.37
N LYS A 60 12.17 24.93 6.63
CA LYS A 60 12.95 25.91 7.38
C LYS A 60 14.37 25.37 7.34
N LYS A 61 15.23 26.01 6.56
CA LYS A 61 16.68 25.77 6.62
C LYS A 61 17.11 26.30 7.98
N GLU A 62 16.97 25.48 9.01
CA GLU A 62 17.69 25.74 10.25
C GLU A 62 19.15 25.46 9.91
N ALA A 63 19.88 26.56 9.72
CA ALA A 63 21.32 26.56 9.54
C ALA A 63 21.95 26.06 10.83
N GLU A 64 22.19 24.75 10.91
CA GLU A 64 23.05 24.19 11.94
C GLU A 64 24.50 24.55 11.56
N LYS A 65 24.97 25.62 12.19
CA LYS A 65 26.35 26.08 12.18
C LYS A 65 27.22 24.98 12.78
N CYS A 66 28.00 24.28 11.97
CA CYS A 66 29.12 23.48 12.45
C CYS A 66 30.16 24.45 13.04
N ASP A 67 30.21 24.57 14.37
CA ASP A 67 31.38 25.11 15.05
C ASP A 67 32.35 23.94 15.28
N LEU A 68 33.53 24.07 14.65
CA LEU A 68 34.68 23.17 14.69
C LEU A 68 35.38 23.22 16.06
#